data_AF-A0A654LXJ6-F1
#
_entry.id   AF-A0A654LXJ6-F1
#
_cell.length_a   1.000
_cell.length_b   1.000
_cell.length_c   1.000
_cell.angle_alpha   90.00
_cell.angle_beta   90.00
_cell.angle_gamma   90.00
#
_symmetry.space_group_name_H-M   'P 1'
#
loop_
_entity.id
_entity.type
_entity.pdbx_description
1 polymer ?
#
loop_
_entity_poly.entity_id
_entity_poly.type
_entity_poly.pdbx_seq_one_letter_code
_entity_poly.pdbx_strand_id
1 'polypeptide(L)'
;MEVLNLIVLIHIVLGLVLVYFAIRAYKRSRYVPMIFLAVGFTLITIGDTIIGDSLGLSDEKIKDMVEEIAEICGFVLVIIAVLKS
;
A
#
# COMPACT_ATOMS: atom_id res chain seq x y z
N MET A 1 -14.09 17.90 6.24
CA MET A 1 -13.28 18.07 5.02
C MET A 1 -11.80 18.19 5.36
N GLU A 2 -11.36 19.17 6.17
CA GLU A 2 -9.92 19.37 6.45
C GLU A 2 -9.24 18.20 7.18
N VAL A 3 -9.91 17.60 8.18
CA VAL A 3 -9.34 16.49 8.97
C VAL A 3 -9.23 15.20 8.15
N LEU A 4 -10.20 14.91 7.28
CA LEU A 4 -10.19 13.71 6.43
C LEU A 4 -9.03 13.77 5.44
N ASN A 5 -8.85 14.91 4.76
CA ASN A 5 -7.72 15.13 3.85
C ASN A 5 -6.37 15.07 4.57
N LEU A 6 -6.29 15.52 5.83
CA LEU A 6 -5.08 15.40 6.63
C LEU A 6 -4.73 13.94 6.93
N ILE A 7 -5.73 13.11 7.28
CA ILE A 7 -5.54 11.68 7.51
C ILE A 7 -5.05 11.00 6.24
N VAL A 8 -5.71 11.26 5.11
CA VAL A 8 -5.32 10.76 3.78
C VAL A 8 -3.88 11.15 3.45
N LEU A 9 -3.50 12.41 3.66
CA LEU A 9 -2.13 12.89 3.42
C LEU A 9 -1.11 12.14 4.29
N ILE A 10 -1.40 11.97 5.58
CA ILE A 10 -0.53 11.23 6.51
C ILE A 10 -0.40 9.78 6.05
N HIS A 11 -1.49 9.15 5.62
CA HIS A 11 -1.50 7.78 5.14
C HIS A 11 -0.58 7.60 3.91
N ILE A 12 -0.69 8.49 2.92
CA ILE A 12 0.19 8.49 1.73
C ILE A 12 1.65 8.69 2.13
N VAL A 13 1.94 9.65 3.01
CA VAL A 13 3.31 9.95 3.44
C VAL A 13 3.91 8.75 4.16
N LEU A 14 3.19 8.16 5.12
CA LEU A 14 3.66 6.98 5.85
C LEU A 14 3.84 5.77 4.93
N GLY A 15 2.90 5.52 4.02
CA GLY A 15 3.00 4.48 3.01
C GLY A 15 4.25 4.64 2.14
N LEU A 16 4.50 5.83 1.60
CA LEU A 16 5.69 6.13 0.82
C LEU A 16 6.99 5.99 1.63
N VAL A 17 6.98 6.40 2.89
CA VAL A 17 8.13 6.23 3.80
C VAL A 17 8.45 4.75 4.01
N LEU A 18 7.44 3.90 4.23
CA LEU A 18 7.61 2.45 4.36
C LEU A 18 8.18 1.83 3.08
N VAL A 19 7.63 2.18 1.93
CA VAL A 19 8.11 1.72 0.62
C VAL A 19 9.55 2.17 0.37
N TYR A 20 9.88 3.42 0.68
CA TYR A 20 11.23 3.96 0.55
C TYR A 20 12.23 3.18 1.42
N PHE A 21 11.89 2.91 2.68
CA PHE A 21 12.76 2.13 3.57
C PHE A 21 12.92 0.69 3.10
N ALA A 22 11.85 0.04 2.66
CA ALA A 22 11.90 -1.32 2.12
C ALA A 22 12.79 -1.41 0.87
N ILE A 23 12.67 -0.46 -0.07
CA ILE A 23 13.53 -0.38 -1.26
C ILE A 23 14.98 -0.09 -0.87
N ARG A 24 15.21 0.84 0.06
CA ARG A 24 16.56 1.18 0.53
C ARG A 24 17.22 -0.01 1.23
N ALA A 25 16.47 -0.76 2.03
CA ALA A 25 16.92 -1.98 2.68
C ALA A 25 17.26 -3.05 1.64
N TYR A 26 16.39 -3.27 0.65
CA TYR A 26 16.66 -4.19 -0.46
C TYR A 26 17.96 -3.84 -1.21
N LYS A 27 18.19 -2.56 -1.52
CA LYS A 27 19.42 -2.13 -2.18
C LYS A 27 20.68 -2.39 -1.36
N ARG A 28 20.59 -2.34 -0.02
CA ARG A 28 21.73 -2.54 0.89
C ARG A 28 22.03 -4.01 1.17
N SER A 29 21.00 -4.83 1.40
CA SER A 29 21.17 -6.24 1.83
C SER A 29 20.92 -7.25 0.72
N ARG A 30 20.35 -6.85 -0.42
CA ARG A 30 19.82 -7.74 -1.48
C ARG A 30 18.81 -8.77 -0.96
N TYR A 31 18.23 -8.51 0.20
CA TYR A 31 17.32 -9.43 0.85
C TYR A 31 15.95 -9.39 0.17
N VAL A 32 15.65 -10.44 -0.60
CA VAL A 32 14.44 -10.56 -1.43
C VAL A 32 13.13 -10.30 -0.66
N PRO A 33 12.97 -10.72 0.61
CA PRO A 33 11.80 -10.37 1.44
C PRO A 33 11.45 -8.88 1.47
N MET A 34 12.44 -7.99 1.38
CA MET A 34 12.20 -6.54 1.40
C MET A 34 11.48 -6.03 0.14
N ILE A 35 11.56 -6.74 -0.99
CA ILE A 35 10.76 -6.41 -2.19
C ILE A 35 9.29 -6.69 -1.91
N PHE A 36 8.96 -7.83 -1.29
CA PHE A 36 7.58 -8.18 -0.98
C PHE A 36 6.95 -7.16 -0.01
N LEU A 37 7.72 -6.65 0.97
CA LEU A 37 7.30 -5.52 1.81
C LEU A 37 7.03 -4.25 0.98
N ALA A 38 7.96 -3.87 0.10
CA ALA A 38 7.79 -2.68 -0.72
C ALA A 38 6.55 -2.77 -1.62
N VAL A 39 6.35 -3.90 -2.29
CA VAL A 39 5.20 -4.10 -3.18
C VAL A 39 3.91 -4.20 -2.38
N GLY A 40 3.90 -4.93 -1.26
CA GLY A 40 2.73 -5.08 -0.40
C GLY A 40 2.24 -3.73 0.15
N PHE A 41 3.13 -2.93 0.74
CA PHE A 41 2.76 -1.60 1.23
C PHE A 41 2.37 -0.64 0.11
N THR A 42 3.01 -0.72 -1.06
CA THR A 42 2.59 0.07 -2.23
C THR A 42 1.16 -0.27 -2.63
N LEU A 43 0.80 -1.56 -2.65
CA LEU A 43 -0.53 -2.01 -3.02
C LEU A 43 -1.60 -1.53 -2.04
N ILE A 44 -1.32 -1.61 -0.73
CA ILE A 44 -2.21 -1.12 0.33
C ILE A 44 -2.41 0.40 0.19
N THR A 45 -1.33 1.18 0.11
CA THR A 45 -1.42 2.64 0.02
C THR A 45 -2.07 3.12 -1.28
N ILE A 46 -1.87 2.43 -2.41
CA ILE A 46 -2.52 2.82 -3.67
C ILE A 46 -3.99 2.37 -3.70
N GLY A 47 -4.29 1.18 -3.20
CA GLY A 47 -5.65 0.64 -3.15
C GLY A 47 -6.57 1.52 -2.31
N ASP A 48 -6.19 1.73 -1.06
CA ASP A 48 -6.93 2.53 -0.08
C ASP A 48 -7.04 3.99 -0.52
N THR A 49 -5.92 4.59 -0.95
CA THR A 49 -5.88 6.06 -1.08
C THR A 49 -6.10 6.61 -2.49
N ILE A 50 -5.77 5.86 -3.54
CA ILE A 50 -5.93 6.34 -4.93
C ILE A 50 -7.21 5.78 -5.56
N ILE A 51 -7.48 4.49 -5.35
CA ILE A 51 -8.68 3.85 -5.89
C ILE A 51 -9.91 4.18 -5.04
N GLY A 52 -9.77 4.14 -3.71
CA GLY A 52 -10.84 4.43 -2.75
C GLY A 52 -11.29 5.89 -2.68
N ASP A 53 -10.46 6.87 -3.09
CA ASP A 53 -10.79 8.29 -2.90
C ASP A 53 -10.69 9.15 -4.17
N SER A 54 -9.80 8.83 -5.12
CA SER A 54 -9.46 9.74 -6.24
C SER A 54 -9.95 9.32 -7.63
N LEU A 55 -10.22 8.03 -7.85
CA LEU A 55 -10.72 7.52 -9.11
C LEU A 55 -12.23 7.71 -9.16
N GLY A 56 -12.70 8.63 -10.00
CA GLY A 56 -14.12 8.88 -10.30
C GLY A 56 -14.77 7.73 -11.08
N LEU A 57 -14.62 6.49 -10.59
CA LEU A 57 -15.39 5.35 -11.05
C LEU A 57 -16.85 5.56 -10.65
N SER A 58 -17.75 5.47 -11.63
CA SER A 58 -19.16 5.77 -11.47
C SER A 58 -19.92 4.77 -10.58
N ASP A 59 -19.30 3.64 -10.25
CA ASP A 59 -19.92 2.51 -9.56
C ASP A 59 -19.18 2.24 -8.24
N GLU A 60 -19.72 2.77 -7.13
CA GLU A 60 -19.12 2.68 -5.79
C GLU A 60 -18.86 1.22 -5.38
N LYS A 61 -19.74 0.30 -5.78
CA LYS A 61 -19.60 -1.12 -5.47
C LYS A 61 -18.36 -1.77 -6.11
N ILE A 62 -18.00 -1.37 -7.33
CA ILE A 62 -16.80 -1.90 -8.00
C ILE A 62 -15.55 -1.31 -7.35
N LYS A 63 -15.62 -0.04 -6.96
CA LYS A 63 -14.53 0.68 -6.31
C LYS A 63 -14.15 0.03 -4.97
N ASP A 64 -15.14 -0.16 -4.08
CA ASP A 64 -14.96 -0.81 -2.78
C ASP A 64 -14.38 -2.23 -2.94
N MET A 65 -14.89 -2.98 -3.92
CA MET A 65 -14.43 -4.36 -4.17
C MET A 65 -12.98 -4.40 -4.66
N VAL A 66 -12.56 -3.46 -5.51
CA VAL A 66 -11.17 -3.38 -5.99
C VAL A 66 -10.23 -2.95 -4.86
N GLU A 67 -10.67 -2.01 -4.02
CA GLU A 67 -9.93 -1.56 -2.84
C GLU A 67 -9.66 -2.71 -1.87
N GLU A 68 -10.70 -3.46 -1.46
CA GLU A 68 -10.55 -4.63 -0.60
C GLU A 68 -9.62 -5.69 -1.21
N ILE A 69 -9.75 -5.98 -2.51
CA ILE A 69 -8.90 -6.95 -3.19
C ILE A 69 -7.44 -6.49 -3.19
N ALA A 70 -7.19 -5.21 -3.47
CA ALA A 70 -5.85 -4.64 -3.44
C ALA A 70 -5.25 -4.69 -2.03
N GLU A 71 -6.04 -4.39 -1.00
CA GLU A 71 -5.60 -4.44 0.39
C GLU A 71 -5.25 -5.87 0.81
N ILE A 72 -6.13 -6.84 0.53
CA ILE A 72 -5.90 -8.27 0.82
C ILE A 72 -4.63 -8.78 0.13
N CYS A 73 -4.47 -8.49 -1.17
CA CYS A 73 -3.26 -8.85 -1.90
C CYS A 73 -2.01 -8.21 -1.29
N GLY A 74 -2.11 -6.97 -0.83
CA GLY A 74 -1.05 -6.24 -0.16
C GLY A 74 -0.64 -6.91 1.15
N PHE A 75 -1.61 -7.28 1.98
CA PHE A 75 -1.37 -8.03 3.21
C PHE A 75 -0.73 -9.39 2.95
N VAL A 76 -1.17 -10.14 1.94
CA VAL A 76 -0.55 -11.41 1.57
C VAL A 76 0.94 -11.23 1.24
N LEU A 77 1.30 -10.19 0.50
CA LEU A 77 2.70 -9.89 0.19
C LEU A 77 3.50 -9.51 1.44
N VAL A 78 2.92 -8.73 2.35
CA VAL A 78 3.55 -8.40 3.63
C VAL A 78 3.76 -9.67 4.48
N ILE A 79 2.78 -10.57 4.53
CA ILE A 79 2.89 -11.85 5.25
C ILE A 79 4.00 -12.71 4.64
N ILE A 80 4.06 -12.83 3.31
CA ILE A 80 5.12 -13.57 2.61
C ILE A 80 6.49 -12.97 2.94
N ALA A 81 6.59 -11.65 3.00
CA ALA A 81 7.83 -10.98 3.36
C ALA A 81 8.28 -11.32 4.78
N VAL A 82 7.35 -11.34 5.74
CA VAL A 82 7.65 -11.70 7.13
C VAL A 82 8.01 -13.17 7.27
N LEU A 83 7.28 -14.08 6.60
CA LEU A 83 7.53 -15.52 6.65
C LEU A 83 8.88 -15.92 6.04
N LYS A 84 9.35 -15.15 5.06
CA LYS A 84 10.59 -15.42 4.34
C LYS A 84 11.77 -14.61 4.89
N SER A 85 11.53 -13.75 5.89
CA SER A 85 12.53 -12.97 6.61
C SER A 85 13.23 -13.75 7.72
#